data_AF-A0A2S0N4G4-F1
#
_entry.id   AF-A0A2S0N4G4-F1
#
_cell.length_a   1.000
_cell.length_b   1.000
_cell.length_c   1.000
_cell.angle_alpha   90.00
_cell.angle_beta   90.00
_cell.angle_gamma   90.00
#
_symmetry.space_group_name_H-M   'P 1'
#
loop_
_entity.id
_entity.type
_entity.pdbx_description
1 polymer ?
#
loop_
_entity_poly.entity_id
_entity_poly.type
_entity_poly.pdbx_seq_one_letter_code
_entity_poly.pdbx_strand_id
1 'polypeptide(L)'
;MFSDPALDTRGYAAYAGPLLALSMSDDHGFAPPGAVRSLLRQFTGARIEHREIPAAGGFRGCIGHFGFFKTHNAALWSHVSQWLGARAMAG
;
A
#
# COMPACT_ATOMS: atom_id res chain seq x y z
N MET A 1 2.79 9.79 -15.94
CA MET A 1 2.02 10.36 -14.83
C MET A 1 2.75 11.54 -14.18
N PHE A 2 3.81 11.35 -13.38
CA PHE A 2 4.41 12.47 -12.64
C PHE A 2 5.19 13.50 -13.46
N SER A 3 5.49 13.19 -14.73
CA SER A 3 6.07 14.15 -15.69
C SER A 3 5.02 14.78 -16.62
N ASP A 4 3.73 14.44 -16.43
CA ASP A 4 2.65 14.99 -17.25
C ASP A 4 2.21 16.35 -16.68
N PRO A 5 2.42 17.47 -17.41
CA PRO A 5 2.10 18.80 -16.93
C PRO A 5 0.59 19.07 -16.86
N ALA A 6 -0.26 18.23 -17.47
CA ALA A 6 -1.71 18.38 -17.39
C ALA A 6 -2.31 17.84 -16.08
N LEU A 7 -1.53 17.10 -15.28
CA LEU A 7 -1.96 16.53 -14.02
C LEU A 7 -1.45 17.34 -12.83
N ASP A 8 -2.37 17.81 -11.98
CA ASP A 8 -1.97 18.37 -10.68
C ASP A 8 -1.61 17.23 -9.71
N THR A 9 -0.32 17.09 -9.44
CA THR A 9 0.24 16.07 -8.55
C THR A 9 0.75 16.63 -7.23
N ARG A 10 0.52 17.92 -6.93
CA ARG A 10 1.04 18.57 -5.71
C ARG A 10 0.51 17.94 -4.43
N GLY A 11 -0.67 17.34 -4.47
CA GLY A 11 -1.29 16.64 -3.33
C GLY A 11 -0.45 15.49 -2.77
N TYR A 12 0.37 14.83 -3.60
CA TYR A 12 1.27 13.77 -3.14
C TYR A 12 2.32 14.30 -2.16
N ALA A 13 3.03 15.36 -2.55
CA ALA A 13 4.06 15.98 -1.71
C ALA A 13 3.45 16.75 -0.52
N ALA A 14 2.26 17.34 -0.68
CA ALA A 14 1.60 18.11 0.36
C ALA A 14 1.07 17.27 1.53
N TYR A 15 0.84 15.97 1.33
CA TYR A 15 0.39 15.09 2.39
C TYR A 15 1.52 14.79 3.38
N ALA A 16 1.36 15.21 4.64
CA ALA A 16 2.35 15.03 5.72
C ALA A 16 1.92 14.04 6.82
N GLY A 17 0.81 13.33 6.60
CA GLY A 17 0.25 12.40 7.59
C GLY A 17 0.95 11.03 7.63
N PRO A 18 0.54 10.15 8.57
CA PRO A 18 0.90 8.74 8.55
C PRO A 18 0.26 8.00 7.37
N LEU A 19 1.05 7.26 6.60
CA LEU A 19 0.58 6.51 5.44
C LEU A 19 0.96 5.03 5.57
N LEU A 20 -0.02 4.13 5.55
CA LEU A 20 0.23 2.70 5.34
C LEU A 20 0.07 2.38 3.85
N ALA A 21 1.08 1.76 3.27
CA ALA A 21 1.00 1.15 1.95
C ALA A 21 1.16 -0.36 2.09
N LEU A 22 0.19 -1.11 1.59
CA LEU A 22 0.27 -2.56 1.45
C LEU A 22 0.37 -2.89 -0.04
N SER A 23 1.36 -3.71 -0.43
CA SER A 23 1.48 -4.23 -1.80
C SER A 23 1.61 -5.74 -1.79
N MET A 24 1.23 -6.39 -2.89
CA MET A 24 1.30 -7.85 -3.01
C MET A 24 2.47 -8.21 -3.91
N SER A 25 3.33 -9.13 -3.47
CA SER A 25 4.54 -9.49 -4.22
C SER A 25 4.23 -10.14 -5.58
N ASP A 26 3.04 -10.75 -5.72
CA ASP A 26 2.53 -11.43 -6.92
C ASP A 26 1.57 -10.59 -7.77
N ASP A 27 1.38 -9.30 -7.45
CA ASP A 27 0.66 -8.37 -8.32
C ASP A 27 1.57 -7.85 -9.44
N HIS A 28 1.85 -8.70 -10.43
CA HIS A 28 2.76 -8.35 -11.52
C HIS A 28 2.11 -7.49 -12.62
N GLY A 29 0.78 -7.57 -12.77
CA GLY A 29 0.06 -7.00 -13.92
C GLY A 29 -0.54 -5.61 -13.68
N PHE A 30 -0.93 -5.29 -12.44
CA PHE A 30 -1.66 -4.07 -12.14
C PHE A 30 -0.83 -3.09 -11.29
N ALA A 31 -0.26 -3.57 -10.18
CA ALA A 31 0.59 -2.76 -9.32
C ALA A 31 1.89 -3.52 -8.97
N PRO A 32 2.78 -3.74 -9.97
CA PRO A 32 4.06 -4.39 -9.71
C PRO A 32 4.83 -3.67 -8.60
N PRO A 33 5.57 -4.38 -7.74
CA PRO A 33 6.27 -3.78 -6.59
C PRO A 33 7.11 -2.54 -6.93
N GLY A 34 7.73 -2.50 -8.10
CA GLY A 34 8.47 -1.33 -8.59
C GLY A 34 7.61 -0.10 -8.86
N ALA A 35 6.37 -0.29 -9.34
CA ALA A 35 5.42 0.79 -9.55
C ALA A 35 4.92 1.35 -8.22
N VAL A 36 4.61 0.48 -7.25
CA VAL A 36 4.24 0.91 -5.88
C VAL A 36 5.35 1.74 -5.25
N ARG A 37 6.60 1.25 -5.29
CA ARG A 37 7.75 2.00 -4.75
C ARG A 37 7.93 3.35 -5.45
N SER A 38 7.73 3.41 -6.77
CA SER A 38 7.82 4.66 -7.54
C SER A 38 6.75 5.68 -7.15
N LEU A 39 5.52 5.21 -6.89
CA LEU A 39 4.42 6.04 -6.39
C LEU A 39 4.73 6.59 -4.99
N LEU A 40 5.22 5.74 -4.08
CA LEU A 40 5.52 6.13 -2.71
C LEU A 40 6.61 7.21 -2.63
N ARG A 41 7.56 7.25 -3.57
CA ARG A 41 8.57 8.32 -3.65
C ARG A 41 7.99 9.72 -3.88
N GLN A 42 6.75 9.83 -4.34
CA GLN A 42 6.08 11.12 -4.55
C GLN A 42 5.48 11.69 -3.27
N PHE A 43 5.26 10.85 -2.24
CA PHE A 43 4.75 11.26 -0.94
C PHE A 43 5.88 11.76 -0.03
N THR A 44 6.59 12.82 -0.47
CA THR A 44 7.82 13.30 0.19
C THR A 44 7.59 13.88 1.59
N GLY A 45 6.38 14.37 1.89
CA GLY A 45 6.01 14.84 3.23
C GLY A 45 5.53 13.75 4.18
N ALA A 46 5.19 12.56 3.67
CA ALA A 46 4.45 11.56 4.42
C ALA A 46 5.33 10.73 5.37
N ARG A 47 4.75 10.27 6.48
CA ARG A 47 5.35 9.23 7.34
C ARG A 47 4.93 7.86 6.84
N ILE A 48 5.66 7.36 5.85
CA ILE A 48 5.32 6.14 5.10
C ILE A 48 5.75 4.89 5.88
N GLU A 49 4.83 3.95 5.99
CA GLU A 49 5.07 2.57 6.34
C GLU A 49 4.63 1.69 5.17
N HIS A 50 5.59 1.09 4.46
CA HIS A 50 5.30 0.19 3.33
C HIS A 50 5.55 -1.26 3.73
N ARG A 51 4.55 -2.11 3.54
CA ARG A 51 4.65 -3.55 3.75
C ARG A 51 4.32 -4.26 2.44
N GLU A 52 5.31 -4.95 1.89
CA GLU A 52 5.10 -5.86 0.76
C GLU A 52 4.76 -7.25 1.32
N ILE A 53 3.55 -7.73 1.02
CA ILE A 53 3.03 -9.01 1.51
C ILE A 53 3.44 -10.11 0.51
N PRO A 54 4.19 -11.13 0.97
CA PRO A 54 4.52 -12.26 0.13
C PRO A 54 3.27 -13.06 -0.25
N ALA A 55 3.20 -13.53 -1.49
CA ALA A 55 2.11 -14.39 -1.99
C ALA A 55 1.86 -15.63 -1.10
N ALA A 56 2.91 -16.17 -0.48
CA ALA A 56 2.84 -17.28 0.46
C ALA A 56 1.98 -16.99 1.71
N GLY A 57 1.76 -15.71 2.05
CA GLY A 57 0.83 -15.31 3.11
C GLY A 57 -0.64 -15.31 2.68
N GLY A 58 -0.91 -15.51 1.40
CA GLY A 58 -2.25 -15.59 0.82
C GLY A 58 -2.81 -17.01 0.75
N PHE A 59 -4.11 -17.10 0.49
CA PHE A 59 -4.82 -18.34 0.28
C PHE A 59 -4.22 -19.13 -0.88
N ARG A 60 -3.79 -20.37 -0.59
CA ARG A 60 -3.10 -21.26 -1.55
C ARG A 60 -1.85 -20.63 -2.18
N GLY A 61 -1.17 -19.75 -1.45
CA GLY A 61 0.07 -19.11 -1.90
C GLY A 61 -0.14 -18.06 -3.00
N CYS A 62 -1.31 -17.43 -3.05
CA CYS A 62 -1.64 -16.40 -4.02
C CYS A 62 -2.51 -15.30 -3.38
N ILE A 63 -2.24 -14.05 -3.75
CA ILE A 63 -3.06 -12.88 -3.43
C ILE A 63 -3.39 -12.16 -4.74
N GLY A 64 -2.39 -11.74 -5.49
CA GLY A 64 -2.56 -10.92 -6.69
C GLY A 64 -3.25 -9.58 -6.40
N HIS A 65 -3.65 -8.87 -7.45
CA HIS A 65 -4.16 -7.50 -7.31
C HIS A 65 -5.43 -7.39 -6.43
N PHE A 66 -6.39 -8.30 -6.62
CA PHE A 66 -7.69 -8.24 -5.95
C PHE A 66 -7.81 -9.19 -4.75
N GLY A 67 -6.83 -10.07 -4.51
CA GLY A 67 -6.97 -11.12 -3.50
C GLY A 67 -7.05 -10.60 -2.08
N PHE A 68 -6.48 -9.43 -1.77
CA PHE A 68 -6.55 -8.82 -0.45
C PHE A 68 -8.00 -8.59 0.02
N PHE A 69 -8.92 -8.33 -0.92
CA PHE A 69 -10.33 -8.07 -0.64
C PHE A 69 -11.20 -9.33 -0.66
N LYS A 70 -10.63 -10.51 -0.93
CA LYS A 70 -11.38 -11.77 -0.98
C LYS A 70 -11.49 -12.37 0.42
N THR A 71 -12.65 -12.97 0.72
CA THR A 71 -12.94 -13.57 2.04
C THR A 71 -11.90 -14.59 2.49
N HIS A 72 -11.34 -15.38 1.57
CA HIS A 72 -10.32 -16.38 1.89
C HIS A 72 -8.97 -15.76 2.35
N ASN A 73 -8.78 -14.46 2.16
CA ASN A 73 -7.62 -13.69 2.61
C ASN A 73 -7.96 -12.71 3.74
N ALA A 74 -9.13 -12.83 4.39
CA ALA A 74 -9.57 -11.89 5.43
C ALA A 74 -8.55 -11.73 6.58
N ALA A 75 -7.73 -12.74 6.88
CA ALA A 75 -6.68 -12.65 7.89
C ALA A 75 -5.64 -11.54 7.61
N LEU A 76 -5.43 -11.17 6.34
CA LEU A 76 -4.51 -10.08 5.94
C LEU A 76 -4.99 -8.70 6.43
N TRP A 77 -6.27 -8.54 6.74
CA TRP A 77 -6.81 -7.27 7.25
C TRP A 77 -6.27 -6.90 8.62
N SER A 78 -5.72 -7.88 9.34
CA SER A 78 -5.00 -7.64 10.60
C SER A 78 -3.86 -6.62 10.44
N HIS A 79 -3.21 -6.56 9.26
CA HIS A 79 -2.20 -5.53 8.98
C HIS A 79 -2.74 -4.11 9.10
N VAL A 80 -4.00 -3.89 8.68
CA VAL A 80 -4.67 -2.58 8.71
C VAL A 80 -5.19 -2.27 10.11
N SER A 81 -5.89 -3.21 10.74
CA SER A 81 -6.46 -2.97 12.08
C SER A 81 -5.38 -2.74 13.14
N GLN A 82 -4.26 -3.48 13.08
CA GLN A 82 -3.12 -3.25 13.98
C GLN A 82 -2.51 -1.87 13.76
N TRP A 83 -2.37 -1.44 12.50
CA TRP A 83 -1.79 -0.13 12.18
C TRP A 83 -2.66 1.04 12.66
N LEU A 84 -3.98 0.91 12.50
CA LEU A 84 -4.96 1.87 13.01
C LEU A 84 -4.98 1.89 14.54
N GLY A 85 -5.03 0.70 15.17
CA GLY A 85 -5.04 0.57 16.63
C GLY A 85 -3.81 1.19 17.28
N ALA A 86 -2.61 0.95 16.73
CA ALA A 86 -1.37 1.55 17.22
C ALA A 86 -1.36 3.09 17.17
N ARG A 87 -2.16 3.70 16.28
CA ARG A 87 -2.26 5.16 16.12
C ARG A 87 -3.39 5.77 16.94
N ALA A 88 -4.47 5.03 17.16
CA ALA A 88 -5.53 5.45 18.08
C ALA A 88 -5.02 5.55 19.53
N MET A 89 -4.08 4.70 19.92
CA MET A 89 -3.46 4.70 21.25
C MET A 89 -2.31 5.71 21.42
N ALA A 90 -1.90 6.39 20.33
CA ALA A 90 -0.76 7.30 20.31
C ALA A 90 -1.15 8.79 20.31
N GLY A 91 -2.45 9.09 20.38
CA GLY A 91 -3.01 10.44 20.55
C GLY A 91 -3.66 10.59 21.91
#